data_AF-S0DG73-F1
#
_entry.id   AF-S0DG73-F1
#
_cell.length_a   1.000
_cell.length_b   1.000
_cell.length_c   1.000
_cell.angle_alpha   90.00
_cell.angle_beta   90.00
_cell.angle_gamma   90.00
#
_symmetry.space_group_name_H-M   'P 1'
#
loop_
_entity.id
_entity.type
_entity.pdbx_description
1 polymer ?
#
loop_
_entity_poly.entity_id
_entity_poly.type
_entity_poly.pdbx_seq_one_letter_code
_entity_poly.pdbx_strand_id
1 'polypeptide(L)'
;MESIEAAKELADKINAGALPFKLITENFSTISPTLGEGARDAMMIAGIIAFAIIAVLMIAMYRLPGVIAVFGLAGQVGLMIASITGFFPSFPSFTLTLPGIAGIILSVGFGVDANVITAERIKEELKTGKTVDGAITAGFNRAFTAIFDGNITVIIVAVILMGAFGTPGSFFSTLLYPVFFMFGPSTSGNIYSFGYTLLVGVILNFVMGVMASRFMLKSISRFGPFRKPWLYGGEK
;
A
#
# COMPACT_ATOMS: atom_id res chain seq x y z
N MET A 1 50.75 -22.97 6.88
CA MET A 1 50.25 -22.56 5.54
C MET A 1 49.15 -21.56 5.79
N GLU A 2 49.35 -20.30 5.43
CA GLU A 2 48.24 -19.34 5.41
C GLU A 2 47.15 -19.88 4.50
N SER A 3 45.89 -19.80 4.95
CA SER A 3 44.76 -20.38 4.24
C SER A 3 44.53 -19.72 2.89
N ILE A 4 43.85 -20.40 1.97
CA ILE A 4 43.48 -19.85 0.65
C ILE A 4 42.66 -18.56 0.81
N GLU A 5 41.78 -18.48 1.82
CA GLU A 5 41.07 -17.25 2.20
C GLU A 5 42.02 -16.07 2.47
N ALA A 6 43.10 -16.28 3.23
CA ALA A 6 44.03 -15.20 3.58
C ALA A 6 44.78 -14.67 2.36
N ALA A 7 45.20 -15.56 1.45
CA ALA A 7 45.83 -15.18 0.20
C ALA A 7 44.88 -14.39 -0.72
N LYS A 8 43.59 -14.77 -0.76
CA LYS A 8 42.56 -14.07 -1.54
C LYS A 8 42.24 -12.70 -0.97
N GLU A 9 42.06 -12.60 0.35
CA GLU A 9 41.80 -11.31 1.02
C GLU A 9 42.95 -10.32 0.80
N LEU A 10 44.20 -10.80 0.83
CA LEU A 10 45.37 -9.97 0.56
C LEU A 10 45.43 -9.52 -0.91
N ALA A 11 45.13 -10.43 -1.86
CA ALA A 11 45.08 -10.08 -3.28
C ALA A 11 43.99 -9.03 -3.57
N ASP A 12 42.80 -9.17 -2.94
CA ASP A 12 41.70 -8.21 -3.06
C ASP A 12 42.09 -6.84 -2.49
N LYS A 13 42.78 -6.79 -1.35
CA LYS A 13 43.31 -5.53 -0.79
C LYS A 13 44.36 -4.87 -1.69
N ILE A 14 45.24 -5.64 -2.32
CA ILE A 14 46.24 -5.11 -3.26
C ILE A 14 45.55 -4.55 -4.52
N ASN A 15 44.54 -5.27 -5.06
CA ASN A 15 43.77 -4.83 -6.22
C ASN A 15 42.92 -3.58 -5.94
N ALA A 16 42.40 -3.42 -4.72
CA ALA A 16 41.64 -2.25 -4.32
C ALA A 16 42.49 -0.96 -4.23
N GLY A 17 43.82 -1.11 -4.11
CA GLY A 17 44.75 0.01 -4.01
C GLY A 17 44.76 0.69 -2.64
N ALA A 18 45.71 1.61 -2.43
CA ALA A 18 45.82 2.34 -1.18
C ALA A 18 44.79 3.48 -1.11
N LEU A 19 44.04 3.54 0.00
CA LEU A 19 43.16 4.67 0.26
C LEU A 19 44.01 5.94 0.55
N PRO A 20 43.69 7.09 -0.07
CA PRO A 20 44.49 8.32 0.08
C PRO A 20 44.34 8.96 1.47
N PHE A 21 43.43 8.46 2.31
CA PHE A 21 43.19 8.92 3.68
C PHE A 21 42.66 7.78 4.54
N LYS A 22 42.80 7.93 5.86
CA LYS A 22 42.29 6.96 6.84
C LYS A 22 40.77 7.11 6.96
N LEU A 23 40.03 6.05 6.61
CA LEU A 23 38.60 5.97 6.88
C LEU A 23 38.36 5.64 8.35
N ILE A 24 37.44 6.37 8.99
CA ILE A 24 36.92 6.07 10.32
C ILE A 24 35.45 5.69 10.13
N THR A 25 35.05 4.55 10.66
CA THR A 25 33.65 4.10 10.60
C THR A 25 32.82 4.89 11.60
N GLU A 26 32.06 5.87 11.12
CA GLU A 26 31.11 6.65 11.95
C GLU A 26 29.91 5.81 12.40
N ASN A 27 29.41 4.91 11.53
CA ASN A 27 28.25 4.08 11.84
C ASN A 27 28.34 2.74 11.11
N PHE A 28 28.14 1.64 11.84
CA PHE A 28 28.15 0.28 11.29
C PHE A 28 27.03 -0.54 11.92
N SER A 29 26.17 -1.11 11.09
CA SER A 29 25.10 -2.01 11.51
C SER A 29 25.14 -3.24 10.63
N THR A 30 25.35 -4.40 11.27
CA THR A 30 25.26 -5.71 10.60
C THR A 30 23.99 -6.39 11.04
N ILE A 31 23.13 -6.68 10.07
CA ILE A 31 21.89 -7.44 10.29
C ILE A 31 22.16 -8.87 9.83
N SER A 32 21.98 -9.83 10.74
CA SER A 32 22.11 -11.25 10.40
C SER A 32 20.96 -11.68 9.49
N PRO A 33 21.19 -12.54 8.48
CA PRO A 33 20.13 -13.03 7.58
C PRO A 33 18.95 -13.65 8.33
N THR A 34 19.21 -14.39 9.40
CA THR A 34 18.19 -15.01 10.26
C THR A 34 17.24 -13.99 10.90
N LEU A 35 17.75 -12.82 11.28
CA LEU A 35 16.94 -11.73 11.84
C LEU A 35 16.07 -11.09 10.75
N GLY A 36 16.60 -10.96 9.53
CA GLY A 36 15.84 -10.48 8.37
C GLY A 36 14.71 -11.42 7.96
N GLU A 37 14.98 -12.72 7.91
CA GLU A 37 13.96 -13.75 7.63
C GLU A 37 12.87 -13.76 8.70
N GLY A 38 13.23 -13.80 9.98
CA GLY A 38 12.26 -13.78 11.07
C GLY A 38 11.36 -12.53 11.05
N ALA A 39 11.94 -11.35 10.76
CA ALA A 39 11.17 -10.11 10.63
C ALA A 39 10.24 -10.12 9.41
N ARG A 40 10.71 -10.65 8.27
CA ARG A 40 9.89 -10.80 7.06
C ARG A 40 8.69 -11.70 7.32
N ASP A 41 8.91 -12.85 7.94
CA ASP A 41 7.87 -13.85 8.20
C ASP A 41 6.84 -13.31 9.20
N ALA A 42 7.30 -12.64 10.26
CA ALA A 42 6.42 -11.99 11.22
C ALA A 42 5.52 -10.93 10.53
N MET A 43 6.09 -10.11 9.65
CA MET A 43 5.34 -9.10 8.90
C MET A 43 4.34 -9.72 7.90
N MET A 44 4.72 -10.84 7.26
CA MET A 44 3.82 -11.56 6.36
C MET A 44 2.61 -12.13 7.11
N ILE A 45 2.84 -12.78 8.25
CA ILE A 45 1.78 -13.31 9.11
C ILE A 45 0.89 -12.18 9.61
N ALA A 46 1.48 -11.05 10.06
CA ALA A 46 0.73 -9.88 10.48
C ALA A 46 -0.18 -9.34 9.37
N GLY A 47 0.32 -9.27 8.13
CA GLY A 47 -0.47 -8.84 6.97
C GLY A 47 -1.65 -9.77 6.66
N ILE A 48 -1.44 -11.09 6.73
CA ILE A 48 -2.50 -12.09 6.52
C ILE A 48 -3.57 -11.97 7.60
N ILE A 49 -3.16 -11.85 8.88
CA ILE A 49 -4.09 -11.69 10.00
C ILE A 49 -4.87 -10.38 9.86
N ALA A 50 -4.21 -9.28 9.53
CA ALA A 50 -4.86 -7.99 9.32
C ALA A 50 -5.91 -8.07 8.20
N PHE A 51 -5.56 -8.66 7.06
CA PHE A 51 -6.49 -8.86 5.95
C PHE A 51 -7.68 -9.73 6.36
N ALA A 52 -7.45 -10.83 7.06
CA ALA A 52 -8.51 -11.74 7.50
C ALA A 52 -9.49 -11.06 8.46
N ILE A 53 -8.99 -10.34 9.47
CA ILE A 53 -9.83 -9.60 10.43
C ILE A 53 -10.67 -8.55 9.70
N ILE A 54 -10.04 -7.77 8.82
CA ILE A 54 -10.72 -6.76 8.00
C ILE A 54 -11.81 -7.40 7.14
N ALA A 55 -11.50 -8.52 6.47
CA ALA A 55 -12.46 -9.20 5.61
C ALA A 55 -13.67 -9.71 6.39
N VAL A 56 -13.45 -10.30 7.57
CA VAL A 56 -14.53 -10.76 8.45
C VAL A 56 -15.39 -9.58 8.90
N LEU A 57 -14.79 -8.47 9.35
CA LEU A 57 -15.52 -7.28 9.78
C LEU A 57 -16.36 -6.68 8.64
N MET A 58 -15.80 -6.58 7.44
CA MET A 58 -16.51 -6.06 6.27
C MET A 58 -17.71 -6.93 5.90
N ILE A 59 -17.54 -8.24 5.87
CA ILE A 59 -18.63 -9.17 5.54
C ILE A 59 -19.71 -9.16 6.63
N ALA A 60 -19.32 -9.15 7.91
CA ALA A 60 -20.24 -9.16 9.03
C ALA A 60 -21.09 -7.88 9.11
N MET A 61 -20.46 -6.70 8.95
CA MET A 61 -21.15 -5.41 9.07
C MET A 61 -21.92 -5.02 7.81
N TYR A 62 -21.34 -5.27 6.63
CA TYR A 62 -21.82 -4.74 5.36
C TYR A 62 -22.38 -5.78 4.39
N ARG A 63 -22.41 -7.07 4.75
CA ARG A 63 -23.03 -8.15 3.96
C ARG A 63 -22.55 -8.15 2.50
N LEU A 64 -23.42 -7.87 1.53
CA LEU A 64 -23.11 -7.95 0.10
C LEU A 64 -22.09 -6.87 -0.35
N PRO A 65 -22.28 -5.57 -0.04
CA PRO A 65 -21.22 -4.58 -0.19
C PRO A 65 -19.89 -4.98 0.48
N GLY A 66 -19.97 -5.62 1.65
CA GLY A 66 -18.80 -6.14 2.37
C GLY A 66 -18.02 -7.19 1.59
N VAL A 67 -18.72 -8.18 1.02
CA VAL A 67 -18.10 -9.23 0.19
C VAL A 67 -17.43 -8.62 -1.06
N ILE A 68 -18.07 -7.66 -1.71
CA ILE A 68 -17.51 -6.99 -2.90
C ILE A 68 -16.27 -6.18 -2.52
N ALA A 69 -16.30 -5.50 -1.37
CA ALA A 69 -15.14 -4.77 -0.85
C ALA A 69 -13.94 -5.71 -0.61
N VAL A 70 -14.17 -6.91 -0.08
CA VAL A 70 -13.10 -7.90 0.13
C VAL A 70 -12.47 -8.35 -1.19
N PHE A 71 -13.26 -8.55 -2.25
CA PHE A 71 -12.71 -8.82 -3.59
C PHE A 71 -11.93 -7.62 -4.14
N GLY A 72 -12.41 -6.40 -3.93
CA GLY A 72 -11.68 -5.17 -4.29
C GLY A 72 -10.33 -5.07 -3.56
N LEU A 73 -10.31 -5.34 -2.26
CA LEU A 73 -9.11 -5.37 -1.42
C LEU A 73 -8.12 -6.45 -1.84
N ALA A 74 -8.60 -7.67 -2.10
CA ALA A 74 -7.75 -8.75 -2.61
C ALA A 74 -7.11 -8.37 -3.95
N GLY A 75 -7.89 -7.73 -4.83
CA GLY A 75 -7.42 -7.20 -6.10
C GLY A 75 -6.38 -6.08 -5.93
N GLN A 76 -6.61 -5.14 -5.02
CA GLN A 76 -5.66 -4.08 -4.67
C GLN A 76 -4.33 -4.67 -4.20
N VAL A 77 -4.35 -5.60 -3.24
CA VAL A 77 -3.14 -6.25 -2.69
C VAL A 77 -2.42 -7.04 -3.78
N GLY A 78 -3.15 -7.80 -4.60
CA GLY A 78 -2.58 -8.57 -5.71
C GLY A 78 -1.87 -7.68 -6.74
N LEU A 79 -2.52 -6.59 -7.16
CA LEU A 79 -1.93 -5.62 -8.08
C LEU A 79 -0.73 -4.89 -7.46
N MET A 80 -0.77 -4.66 -6.15
CA MET A 80 0.31 -3.99 -5.43
C MET A 80 1.57 -4.85 -5.43
N ILE A 81 1.42 -6.12 -5.07
CA ILE A 81 2.52 -7.09 -5.14
C ILE A 81 3.05 -7.20 -6.57
N ALA A 82 2.16 -7.35 -7.57
CA ALA A 82 2.56 -7.42 -8.98
C ALA A 82 3.34 -6.18 -9.46
N SER A 83 2.93 -4.99 -9.01
CA SER A 83 3.61 -3.73 -9.32
C SER A 83 5.01 -3.66 -8.71
N ILE A 84 5.18 -4.16 -7.49
CA ILE A 84 6.47 -4.11 -6.77
C ILE A 84 7.44 -5.17 -7.30
N THR A 85 6.97 -6.38 -7.60
CA THR A 85 7.82 -7.51 -8.03
C THR A 85 8.28 -7.42 -9.48
N GLY A 86 7.94 -6.34 -10.21
CA GLY A 86 8.29 -6.18 -11.62
C GLY A 86 7.52 -7.10 -12.57
N PHE A 87 6.32 -7.56 -12.17
CA PHE A 87 5.46 -8.37 -13.05
C PHE A 87 5.03 -7.58 -14.30
N PHE A 88 4.88 -6.26 -14.17
CA PHE A 88 4.61 -5.36 -15.27
C PHE A 88 5.95 -4.90 -15.90
N PRO A 89 6.26 -5.25 -17.16
CA PRO A 89 7.52 -4.89 -17.82
C PRO A 89 7.76 -3.38 -17.92
N SER A 90 6.68 -2.59 -17.84
CA SER A 90 6.71 -1.13 -17.90
C SER A 90 7.17 -0.47 -16.59
N PHE A 91 7.22 -1.21 -15.48
CA PHE A 91 7.60 -0.68 -14.17
C PHE A 91 8.85 -1.42 -13.65
N PRO A 92 9.91 -0.69 -13.27
CA PRO A 92 11.09 -1.31 -12.68
C PRO A 92 10.71 -1.96 -11.34
N SER A 93 11.25 -3.16 -11.08
CA SER A 93 11.09 -3.84 -9.80
C SER A 93 11.67 -2.98 -8.67
N PHE A 94 10.96 -2.93 -7.55
CA PHE A 94 11.38 -2.17 -6.39
C PHE A 94 11.79 -3.10 -5.24
N THR A 95 12.92 -2.81 -4.59
CA THR A 95 13.43 -3.63 -3.46
C THR A 95 12.48 -3.54 -2.27
N LEU A 96 11.77 -4.61 -1.98
CA LEU A 96 10.85 -4.66 -0.84
C LEU A 96 11.62 -4.75 0.48
N THR A 97 11.51 -3.71 1.30
CA THR A 97 12.10 -3.67 2.65
C THR A 97 11.03 -3.94 3.72
N LEU A 98 11.43 -4.15 4.98
CA LEU A 98 10.50 -4.35 6.10
C LEU A 98 9.50 -3.18 6.24
N PRO A 99 9.93 -1.89 6.23
CA PRO A 99 8.99 -0.77 6.11
C PRO A 99 8.10 -0.85 4.86
N GLY A 100 8.60 -1.26 3.71
CA GLY A 100 7.76 -1.46 2.51
C GLY A 100 6.61 -2.44 2.75
N ILE A 101 6.84 -3.54 3.48
CA ILE A 101 5.77 -4.48 3.86
C ILE A 101 4.77 -3.81 4.81
N ALA A 102 5.23 -3.01 5.76
CA ALA A 102 4.33 -2.22 6.62
C ALA A 102 3.45 -1.26 5.80
N GLY A 103 3.99 -0.71 4.72
CA GLY A 103 3.24 0.14 3.78
C GLY A 103 2.13 -0.61 3.07
N ILE A 104 2.38 -1.85 2.63
CA ILE A 104 1.33 -2.74 2.10
C ILE A 104 0.22 -2.93 3.13
N ILE A 105 0.57 -3.31 4.36
CA ILE A 105 -0.41 -3.56 5.44
C ILE A 105 -1.23 -2.30 5.73
N LEU A 106 -0.59 -1.14 5.79
CA LEU A 106 -1.26 0.14 6.01
C LEU A 106 -2.18 0.50 4.84
N SER A 107 -1.77 0.25 3.59
CA SER A 107 -2.61 0.45 2.41
C SER A 107 -3.85 -0.44 2.38
N VAL A 108 -3.81 -1.63 2.99
CA VAL A 108 -5.01 -2.46 3.19
C VAL A 108 -6.01 -1.74 4.11
N GLY A 109 -5.55 -1.13 5.19
CA GLY A 109 -6.39 -0.35 6.10
C GLY A 109 -7.09 0.82 5.39
N PHE A 110 -6.34 1.64 4.66
CA PHE A 110 -6.91 2.73 3.86
C PHE A 110 -7.80 2.23 2.71
N GLY A 111 -7.53 1.04 2.18
CA GLY A 111 -8.32 0.41 1.12
C GLY A 111 -9.77 0.09 1.54
N VAL A 112 -9.97 -0.17 2.82
CA VAL A 112 -11.30 -0.49 3.39
C VAL A 112 -12.15 0.76 3.58
N ASP A 113 -11.55 1.88 3.98
CA ASP A 113 -12.27 3.10 4.36
C ASP A 113 -13.18 3.61 3.24
N ALA A 114 -12.67 3.64 2.00
CA ALA A 114 -13.46 4.04 0.83
C ALA A 114 -14.69 3.15 0.59
N ASN A 115 -14.55 1.85 0.85
CA ASN A 115 -15.63 0.88 0.73
C ASN A 115 -16.67 1.05 1.85
N VAL A 116 -16.22 1.30 3.08
CA VAL A 116 -17.08 1.57 4.25
C VAL A 116 -17.89 2.84 4.06
N ILE A 117 -17.25 3.95 3.69
CA ILE A 117 -17.92 5.24 3.43
C ILE A 117 -19.00 5.07 2.35
N THR A 118 -18.67 4.35 1.28
CA THR A 118 -19.63 4.06 0.21
C THR A 118 -20.80 3.23 0.71
N ALA A 119 -20.54 2.16 1.46
CA ALA A 119 -21.59 1.26 1.96
C ALA A 119 -22.54 1.98 2.93
N GLU A 120 -22.02 2.80 3.84
CA GLU A 120 -22.85 3.63 4.72
C GLU A 120 -23.69 4.62 3.92
N ARG A 121 -23.11 5.28 2.91
CA ARG A 121 -23.87 6.22 2.09
C ARG A 121 -24.97 5.56 1.28
N ILE A 122 -24.75 4.34 0.78
CA ILE A 122 -25.79 3.54 0.12
C ILE A 122 -26.90 3.18 1.11
N LYS A 123 -26.54 2.78 2.33
CA LYS A 123 -27.50 2.44 3.39
C LYS A 123 -28.36 3.64 3.80
N GLU A 124 -27.78 4.83 3.90
CA GLU A 124 -28.53 6.07 4.13
C GLU A 124 -29.52 6.36 2.99
N GLU A 125 -29.10 6.21 1.73
CA GLU A 125 -29.96 6.45 0.57
C GLU A 125 -31.10 5.43 0.44
N LEU A 126 -30.90 4.19 0.91
CA LEU A 126 -31.97 3.20 1.01
C LEU A 126 -33.00 3.59 2.09
N LYS A 127 -32.54 4.13 3.22
CA LYS A 127 -33.43 4.60 4.29
C LYS A 127 -34.30 5.80 3.88
N THR A 128 -33.85 6.60 2.91
CA THR A 128 -34.67 7.68 2.35
C THR A 128 -35.71 7.20 1.32
N GLY A 129 -35.82 5.89 1.10
CA GLY A 129 -36.84 5.27 0.23
C GLY A 129 -36.43 5.16 -1.25
N LYS A 130 -35.16 5.39 -1.59
CA LYS A 130 -34.70 5.20 -2.98
C LYS A 130 -34.66 3.72 -3.35
N THR A 131 -34.87 3.43 -4.63
CA THR A 131 -34.63 2.09 -5.19
C THR A 131 -33.16 1.69 -5.03
N VAL A 132 -32.86 0.39 -4.99
CA VAL A 132 -31.48 -0.12 -4.84
C VAL A 132 -30.53 0.48 -5.87
N ASP A 133 -30.96 0.55 -7.14
CA ASP A 133 -30.14 1.12 -8.22
C ASP A 133 -29.91 2.63 -8.05
N GLY A 134 -30.93 3.35 -7.55
CA GLY A 134 -30.85 4.77 -7.22
C GLY A 134 -29.97 5.05 -6.00
N ALA A 135 -30.06 4.22 -4.97
CA ALA A 135 -29.26 4.32 -3.76
C ALA A 135 -27.78 4.01 -4.00
N ILE A 136 -27.48 2.99 -4.83
CA ILE A 136 -26.11 2.71 -5.27
C ILE A 136 -25.52 3.92 -5.99
N THR A 137 -26.25 4.46 -6.98
CA THR A 137 -25.74 5.58 -7.79
C THR A 137 -25.55 6.85 -6.96
N ALA A 138 -26.51 7.18 -6.10
CA ALA A 138 -26.44 8.34 -5.21
C ALA A 138 -25.35 8.17 -4.13
N GLY A 139 -25.23 6.96 -3.57
CA GLY A 139 -24.23 6.61 -2.56
C GLY A 139 -22.81 6.81 -3.08
N PHE A 140 -22.50 6.26 -4.26
CA PHE A 140 -21.18 6.46 -4.89
C PHE A 140 -20.90 7.94 -5.20
N ASN A 141 -21.87 8.68 -5.73
CA ASN A 141 -21.65 10.09 -6.06
C ASN A 141 -21.39 10.95 -4.81
N ARG A 142 -22.10 10.70 -3.70
CA ARG A 142 -21.89 11.44 -2.44
C ARG A 142 -20.62 10.99 -1.70
N ALA A 143 -20.25 9.72 -1.79
CA ALA A 143 -19.05 9.18 -1.16
C ALA A 143 -17.77 9.61 -1.91
N PHE A 144 -17.85 9.83 -3.22
CA PHE A 144 -16.68 10.11 -4.06
C PHE A 144 -15.82 11.28 -3.58
N THR A 145 -16.43 12.39 -3.17
CA THR A 145 -15.68 13.56 -2.69
C THR A 145 -14.87 13.24 -1.43
N ALA A 146 -15.47 12.55 -0.45
CA ALA A 146 -14.78 12.15 0.77
C ALA A 146 -13.65 11.14 0.50
N ILE A 147 -13.90 10.19 -0.39
CA ILE A 147 -12.91 9.20 -0.82
C ILE A 147 -11.72 9.86 -1.52
N PHE A 148 -12.00 10.82 -2.40
CA PHE A 148 -10.98 11.54 -3.15
C PHE A 148 -10.08 12.37 -2.23
N ASP A 149 -10.69 13.10 -1.29
CA ASP A 149 -9.96 13.91 -0.30
C ASP A 149 -9.07 13.05 0.62
N GLY A 150 -9.62 11.93 1.12
CA GLY A 150 -8.85 10.97 1.93
C GLY A 150 -7.64 10.41 1.19
N ASN A 151 -7.80 10.00 -0.07
CA ASN A 151 -6.70 9.46 -0.88
C ASN A 151 -5.65 10.53 -1.22
N ILE A 152 -6.04 11.79 -1.48
CA ILE A 152 -5.11 12.89 -1.71
C ILE A 152 -4.18 13.07 -0.51
N THR A 153 -4.73 13.03 0.71
CA THR A 153 -3.93 13.18 1.92
C THR A 153 -2.85 12.09 2.01
N VAL A 154 -3.20 10.83 1.72
CA VAL A 154 -2.24 9.73 1.73
C VAL A 154 -1.20 9.87 0.62
N ILE A 155 -1.59 10.35 -0.57
CA ILE A 155 -0.65 10.65 -1.67
C ILE A 155 0.35 11.73 -1.25
N ILE A 156 -0.12 12.81 -0.61
CA ILE A 156 0.75 13.88 -0.12
C ILE A 156 1.77 13.33 0.88
N VAL A 157 1.31 12.52 1.84
CA VAL A 157 2.20 11.87 2.83
C VAL A 157 3.22 10.97 2.14
N ALA A 158 2.80 10.14 1.18
CA ALA A 158 3.69 9.26 0.44
C ALA A 158 4.76 10.04 -0.33
N VAL A 159 4.36 11.12 -1.01
CA VAL A 159 5.27 12.02 -1.76
C VAL A 159 6.26 12.70 -0.81
N ILE A 160 5.80 13.18 0.34
CA ILE A 160 6.66 13.78 1.38
C ILE A 160 7.69 12.75 1.88
N LEU A 161 7.27 11.53 2.20
CA LEU A 161 8.17 10.49 2.68
C LEU A 161 9.22 10.11 1.63
N MET A 162 8.82 10.03 0.35
CA MET A 162 9.74 9.76 -0.75
C MET A 162 10.68 10.93 -1.05
N GLY A 163 10.26 12.18 -0.84
CA GLY A 163 11.09 13.36 -1.03
C GLY A 163 12.11 13.58 0.11
N ALA A 164 11.66 13.41 1.36
CA ALA A 164 12.49 13.63 2.54
C ALA A 164 13.51 12.50 2.80
N PHE A 165 13.14 11.25 2.49
CA PHE A 165 13.97 10.06 2.76
C PHE A 165 14.40 9.31 1.49
N GLY A 166 14.25 9.94 0.32
CA GLY A 166 14.69 9.39 -0.96
C GLY A 166 16.21 9.52 -1.16
N THR A 167 16.75 8.71 -2.06
CA THR A 167 18.14 8.85 -2.48
C THR A 167 18.37 10.22 -3.14
N PRO A 168 19.56 10.84 -2.92
CA PRO A 168 19.93 12.09 -3.59
C PRO A 168 19.84 11.92 -5.11
N GLY A 169 18.99 12.72 -5.77
CA GLY A 169 18.73 12.64 -7.22
C GLY A 169 17.45 11.89 -7.61
N SER A 170 16.70 11.31 -6.66
CA SER A 170 15.36 10.81 -6.95
C SER A 170 14.40 11.95 -7.31
N PHE A 171 13.45 11.71 -8.23
CA PHE A 171 12.52 12.74 -8.74
C PHE A 171 11.82 13.53 -7.62
N PHE A 172 11.30 12.82 -6.61
CA PHE A 172 10.60 13.44 -5.48
C PHE A 172 11.53 14.23 -4.54
N SER A 173 12.77 13.78 -4.36
CA SER A 173 13.76 14.49 -3.54
C SER A 173 14.16 15.81 -4.21
N THR A 174 14.35 15.80 -5.53
CA THR A 174 14.62 17.03 -6.31
C THR A 174 13.43 17.98 -6.28
N LEU A 175 12.21 17.47 -6.43
CA LEU A 175 10.99 18.28 -6.42
C LEU A 175 10.78 18.98 -5.07
N LEU A 176 11.01 18.28 -3.96
CA LEU A 176 10.75 18.78 -2.61
C LEU A 176 11.97 19.42 -1.94
N TYR A 177 13.09 19.55 -2.66
CA TYR A 177 14.31 20.21 -2.17
C TYR A 177 14.07 21.59 -1.53
N PRO A 178 13.21 22.49 -2.08
CA PRO A 178 12.95 23.79 -1.47
C PRO A 178 12.31 23.71 -0.08
N VAL A 179 11.59 22.63 0.22
CA VAL A 179 10.92 22.40 1.51
C VAL A 179 11.86 21.70 2.48
N PHE A 180 12.67 20.75 2.00
CA PHE A 180 13.54 19.93 2.85
C PHE A 180 14.99 20.40 2.97
N PHE A 181 15.36 21.55 2.36
CA PHE A 181 16.73 22.06 2.40
C PHE A 181 17.27 22.21 3.83
N MET A 182 16.40 22.54 4.80
CA MET A 182 16.76 22.76 6.20
C MET A 182 16.95 21.47 7.01
N PHE A 183 16.39 20.33 6.56
CA PHE A 183 16.42 19.05 7.30
C PHE A 183 17.63 18.17 6.92
N GLY A 184 18.35 18.52 5.85
CA GLY A 184 19.49 17.75 5.33
C GLY A 184 19.08 16.48 4.57
N PRO A 185 19.97 15.91 3.73
CA PRO A 185 19.68 14.68 2.98
C PRO A 185 19.66 13.46 3.91
N SER A 186 18.51 12.81 4.06
CA SER A 186 18.38 11.53 4.78
C SER A 186 18.47 10.36 3.80
N THR A 187 19.57 9.60 3.82
CA THR A 187 19.86 8.51 2.86
C THR A 187 19.33 7.14 3.28
N SER A 188 18.20 7.10 4.01
CA SER A 188 17.59 5.83 4.43
C SER A 188 16.60 5.31 3.38
N GLY A 189 17.10 4.55 2.40
CA GLY A 189 16.28 3.93 1.34
C GLY A 189 15.13 3.03 1.86
N ASN A 190 15.19 2.61 3.12
CA ASN A 190 14.12 1.86 3.78
C ASN A 190 12.81 2.66 3.87
N ILE A 191 12.84 3.96 4.18
CA ILE A 191 11.62 4.78 4.30
C ILE A 191 11.07 5.15 2.91
N TYR A 192 11.94 5.33 1.92
CA TYR A 192 11.52 5.52 0.53
C TYR A 192 10.64 4.36 0.06
N SER A 193 11.00 3.11 0.41
CA SER A 193 10.17 1.95 0.07
C SER A 193 8.76 2.02 0.66
N PHE A 194 8.63 2.47 1.91
CA PHE A 194 7.34 2.63 2.57
C PHE A 194 6.48 3.67 1.85
N GLY A 195 7.06 4.84 1.54
CA GLY A 195 6.37 5.87 0.75
C GLY A 195 5.93 5.38 -0.63
N TYR A 196 6.81 4.67 -1.34
CA TYR A 196 6.49 4.09 -2.65
C TYR A 196 5.33 3.09 -2.57
N THR A 197 5.37 2.17 -1.59
CA THR A 197 4.29 1.21 -1.38
C THR A 197 2.97 1.90 -1.03
N LEU A 198 2.97 2.94 -0.19
CA LEU A 198 1.76 3.71 0.10
C LEU A 198 1.18 4.36 -1.16
N LEU A 199 2.02 4.98 -1.98
CA LEU A 199 1.60 5.64 -3.21
C LEU A 199 0.93 4.66 -4.17
N VAL A 200 1.59 3.53 -4.43
CA VAL A 200 1.05 2.46 -5.30
C VAL A 200 -0.24 1.89 -4.70
N GLY A 201 -0.27 1.65 -3.40
CA GLY A 201 -1.44 1.13 -2.70
C GLY A 201 -2.66 2.04 -2.84
N VAL A 202 -2.50 3.36 -2.73
CA VAL A 202 -3.59 4.34 -2.90
C VAL A 202 -4.10 4.38 -4.34
N ILE A 203 -3.20 4.42 -5.32
CA ILE A 203 -3.58 4.42 -6.74
C ILE A 203 -4.39 3.17 -7.08
N LEU A 204 -3.91 2.01 -6.62
CA LEU A 204 -4.59 0.74 -6.84
C LEU A 204 -5.89 0.62 -6.06
N ASN A 205 -6.00 1.20 -4.87
CA ASN A 205 -7.25 1.30 -4.14
C ASN A 205 -8.28 2.12 -4.92
N PHE A 206 -7.88 3.23 -5.52
CA PHE A 206 -8.80 4.03 -6.34
C PHE A 206 -9.35 3.24 -7.53
N VAL A 207 -8.51 2.41 -8.16
CA VAL A 207 -8.93 1.54 -9.28
C VAL A 207 -9.78 0.36 -8.79
N MET A 208 -9.29 -0.44 -7.84
CA MET A 208 -9.95 -1.68 -7.41
C MET A 208 -11.01 -1.44 -6.34
N GLY A 209 -10.65 -0.73 -5.28
CA GLY A 209 -11.53 -0.45 -4.15
C GLY A 209 -12.68 0.50 -4.49
N VAL A 210 -12.48 1.48 -5.39
CA VAL A 210 -13.54 2.44 -5.74
C VAL A 210 -14.19 2.12 -7.08
N MET A 211 -13.43 2.12 -8.18
CA MET A 211 -14.01 1.94 -9.51
C MET A 211 -14.50 0.51 -9.75
N ALA A 212 -13.66 -0.51 -9.50
CA ALA A 212 -14.05 -1.90 -9.73
C ALA A 212 -15.19 -2.32 -8.78
N SER A 213 -15.12 -1.97 -7.49
CA SER A 213 -16.23 -2.19 -6.54
C SER A 213 -17.54 -1.57 -7.01
N ARG A 214 -17.52 -0.35 -7.59
CA ARG A 214 -18.71 0.29 -8.17
C ARG A 214 -19.29 -0.53 -9.32
N PHE A 215 -18.46 -0.98 -10.25
CA PHE A 215 -18.90 -1.78 -11.38
C PHE A 215 -19.43 -3.14 -10.92
N MET A 216 -18.74 -3.79 -9.98
CA MET A 216 -19.15 -5.07 -9.40
C MET A 216 -20.50 -4.95 -8.70
N LEU A 217 -20.68 -3.95 -7.83
CA LEU A 217 -21.93 -3.73 -7.10
C LEU A 217 -23.11 -3.44 -8.04
N LYS A 218 -22.89 -2.62 -9.08
CA LYS A 218 -23.90 -2.29 -10.09
C LYS A 218 -24.23 -3.46 -11.02
N SER A 219 -23.25 -4.33 -11.29
CA SER A 219 -23.45 -5.55 -12.09
C SER A 219 -24.25 -6.57 -11.28
N ILE A 220 -23.86 -6.80 -10.03
CA ILE A 220 -24.50 -7.77 -9.13
C ILE A 220 -25.94 -7.34 -8.79
N SER A 221 -26.21 -6.04 -8.61
CA SER A 221 -27.56 -5.54 -8.31
C SER A 221 -28.58 -5.78 -9.42
N ARG A 222 -28.14 -6.08 -10.66
CA ARG A 222 -29.05 -6.39 -11.78
C ARG A 222 -29.62 -7.81 -11.69
N PHE A 223 -29.01 -8.70 -10.93
CA PHE A 223 -29.47 -10.06 -10.76
C PHE A 223 -30.60 -10.12 -9.72
N GLY A 224 -31.71 -10.77 -10.09
CA GLY A 224 -32.92 -10.91 -9.25
C GLY A 224 -32.70 -11.28 -7.78
N PRO A 225 -31.88 -12.29 -7.42
CA PRO A 225 -31.65 -12.66 -6.01
C PRO A 225 -30.92 -11.59 -5.19
N PHE A 226 -30.15 -10.71 -5.85
CA PHE A 226 -29.34 -9.69 -5.21
C PHE A 226 -30.04 -8.33 -5.10
N ARG A 227 -31.27 -8.16 -5.60
CA ARG A 227 -32.03 -6.89 -5.50
C ARG A 227 -32.66 -6.62 -4.14
N LYS A 228 -32.48 -7.50 -3.15
CA LYS A 228 -33.12 -7.36 -1.83
C LYS A 228 -32.48 -6.21 -1.04
N PRO A 229 -33.25 -5.19 -0.59
CA PRO A 229 -32.72 -4.04 0.16
C PRO A 229 -31.93 -4.44 1.42
N TRP A 230 -32.34 -5.54 2.07
CA TRP A 230 -31.65 -6.12 3.23
C TRP A 230 -30.18 -6.50 2.96
N LEU A 231 -29.82 -6.88 1.72
CA LEU A 231 -28.43 -7.22 1.37
C LEU A 231 -27.49 -6.01 1.39
N TYR A 232 -28.06 -4.81 1.27
CA TYR A 232 -27.34 -3.53 1.26
C TYR A 232 -27.53 -2.74 2.59
N GLY A 233 -28.08 -3.38 3.62
CA GLY A 233 -28.29 -2.76 4.93
C GLY A 233 -29.57 -1.93 5.07
N GLY A 234 -30.47 -1.95 4.10
CA GLY A 234 -31.82 -1.38 4.21
C GLY A 234 -32.76 -2.22 5.06
N GLU A 235 -33.79 -1.59 5.64
CA GLU A 235 -34.90 -2.30 6.30
C GLU A 235 -35.78 -3.00 5.26
N LYS A 236 -36.49 -4.06 5.69
CA LYS A 236 -37.28 -4.96 4.82
C LYS A 236 -38.34 -4.22 4.03
#